data_AF-X1SY53-F1
#
_entry.id   AF-X1SY53-F1
#
_cell.length_a   1.000
_cell.length_b   1.000
_cell.length_c   1.000
_cell.angle_alpha   90.00
_cell.angle_beta   90.00
_cell.angle_gamma   90.00
#
_symmetry.space_group_name_H-M   'P 1'
#
loop_
_entity.id
_entity.type
_entity.pdbx_description
1 polymer ?
#
loop_
_entity_poly.entity_id
_entity_poly.type
_entity_poly.pdbx_seq_one_letter_code
_entity_poly.pdbx_strand_id
1 'polypeptide(L)'
;TDWVFAFVFGLGGACVGIAGGLMPSYLAVHPEVGGLFGLIAFIAVAMGGFGSIPGALLAALFIGLIEAFGGFYIAPIFKYVVVFGLYLVVIMFKPKGLFGW
;
A
#
# COMPACT_ATOMS: atom_id res chain seq x y z
N THR A 1 -7.19 -2.56 -27.91
CA THR A 1 -7.48 -2.74 -26.48
C THR A 1 -6.40 -3.52 -25.77
N ASP A 2 -5.93 -4.65 -26.31
CA ASP A 2 -4.91 -5.51 -25.68
C ASP A 2 -3.54 -4.84 -25.51
N TRP A 3 -3.14 -3.98 -26.45
CA TRP A 3 -1.87 -3.25 -26.36
C TRP A 3 -1.84 -2.26 -25.20
N VAL A 4 -2.98 -1.60 -24.91
CA VAL A 4 -3.11 -0.68 -23.77
C VAL A 4 -3.06 -1.46 -22.45
N PHE A 5 -3.73 -2.61 -22.37
CA PHE A 5 -3.66 -3.47 -21.19
C PHE A 5 -2.24 -3.99 -20.93
N ALA A 6 -1.54 -4.45 -21.97
CA ALA A 6 -0.16 -4.92 -21.86
C ALA A 6 0.78 -3.79 -21.39
N PHE A 7 0.57 -2.57 -21.89
CA PHE A 7 1.38 -1.41 -21.49
C PHE A 7 1.14 -0.99 -20.03
N VAL A 8 -0.12 -0.92 -19.59
CA VAL A 8 -0.47 -0.57 -18.20
C VAL A 8 0.00 -1.65 -17.23
N PHE A 9 -0.16 -2.93 -17.58
CA PHE A 9 0.34 -4.04 -16.78
C PHE A 9 1.88 -4.04 -16.69
N GLY A 10 2.56 -3.83 -17.82
CA GLY A 10 4.02 -3.73 -17.85
C GLY A 10 4.55 -2.56 -17.01
N LEU A 11 3.89 -1.40 -17.07
CA LEU A 11 4.25 -0.24 -16.26
C LEU A 11 4.06 -0.52 -14.76
N GLY A 12 2.91 -1.09 -14.37
CA GLY A 12 2.64 -1.48 -12.99
C GLY A 12 3.65 -2.51 -12.46
N GLY A 13 3.96 -3.53 -13.26
CA GLY A 13 4.96 -4.54 -12.93
C GLY A 13 6.37 -3.96 -12.77
N ALA A 14 6.77 -3.02 -13.63
CA ALA A 14 8.05 -2.33 -13.51
C ALA A 14 8.14 -1.50 -12.23
N CYS A 15 7.09 -0.75 -11.87
CA CYS A 15 7.04 0.01 -10.62
C CYS A 15 7.12 -0.91 -9.39
N VAL A 16 6.38 -2.02 -9.38
CA VAL A 16 6.41 -3.00 -8.28
C VAL A 16 7.78 -3.68 -8.18
N GLY A 17 8.41 -4.01 -9.32
CA GLY A 17 9.75 -4.60 -9.35
C GLY A 17 10.81 -3.69 -8.74
N ILE A 18 10.80 -2.40 -9.09
CA ILE A 18 11.72 -1.40 -8.51
C ILE A 18 11.45 -1.22 -7.02
N ALA A 19 10.20 -1.09 -6.61
CA ALA A 19 9.83 -0.97 -5.19
C ALA A 19 10.24 -2.21 -4.38
N GLY A 20 10.02 -3.41 -4.92
CA GLY A 20 10.43 -4.68 -4.31
C GLY A 20 11.94 -4.84 -4.20
N GLY A 21 12.70 -4.39 -5.22
CA GLY A 21 14.16 -4.43 -5.20
C GLY A 21 14.81 -3.47 -4.19
N LEU A 22 14.10 -2.42 -3.77
CA LEU A 22 14.56 -1.47 -2.75
C LEU A 22 14.30 -1.94 -1.31
N MET A 23 13.35 -2.85 -1.10
CA MET A 23 13.01 -3.36 0.25
C MET A 23 14.16 -4.08 1.00
N PRO A 24 14.99 -4.93 0.35
CA PRO A 24 16.09 -5.65 1.01
C PRO A 24 17.17 -4.73 1.60
N SER A 25 17.23 -3.46 1.17
CA SER A 25 18.19 -2.49 1.70
C SER A 25 17.85 -2.03 3.12
N TYR A 26 16.60 -2.21 3.58
CA TYR A 26 16.11 -1.67 4.85
C TYR A 26 15.55 -2.73 5.81
N LEU A 27 15.21 -3.93 5.32
CA LEU A 27 14.60 -4.99 6.13
C LEU A 27 15.28 -6.35 5.85
N ALA A 28 15.48 -7.14 6.90
CA ALA A 28 15.89 -8.54 6.75
C ALA A 28 14.79 -9.31 6.01
N VAL A 29 15.16 -9.91 4.87
CA VAL A 29 14.21 -10.61 4.00
C VAL A 29 13.88 -11.97 4.63
N HIS A 30 12.64 -12.11 5.12
CA HIS A 30 12.08 -13.38 5.56
C HIS A 30 11.01 -13.84 4.56
N PRO A 31 10.86 -15.15 4.28
CA PRO A 31 9.87 -15.65 3.32
C PRO A 31 8.43 -15.16 3.58
N GLU A 32 8.09 -14.92 4.84
CA GLU A 32 6.76 -14.43 5.25
C GLU A 32 6.44 -12.98 4.84
N VAL A 33 7.45 -12.15 4.48
CA VAL A 33 7.22 -10.71 4.26
C VAL A 33 6.26 -10.44 3.09
N GLY A 34 6.27 -11.27 2.05
CA GLY A 34 5.42 -11.09 0.87
C GLY A 34 3.92 -11.08 1.20
N GLY A 35 3.48 -11.88 2.18
CA GLY A 35 2.09 -11.96 2.59
C GLY A 35 1.58 -10.67 3.25
N LEU A 36 2.39 -10.08 4.14
CA LEU A 36 2.07 -8.81 4.80
C LEU A 36 2.04 -7.64 3.80
N PHE A 37 2.99 -7.57 2.87
CA PHE A 37 3.00 -6.54 1.83
C PHE A 37 1.79 -6.64 0.89
N GLY A 38 1.39 -7.86 0.51
CA GLY A 38 0.17 -8.08 -0.28
C GLY A 38 -1.08 -7.60 0.44
N LEU A 39 -1.16 -7.83 1.76
CA LEU A 39 -2.28 -7.38 2.59
C LEU A 39 -2.32 -5.85 2.71
N ILE A 40 -1.16 -5.19 2.89
CA ILE A 40 -1.06 -3.72 2.92
C ILE A 40 -1.45 -3.13 1.57
N ALA A 41 -1.01 -3.73 0.46
CA ALA A 41 -1.40 -3.30 -0.88
C ALA A 41 -2.92 -3.42 -1.10
N PHE A 42 -3.54 -4.52 -0.65
CA PHE A 42 -4.99 -4.70 -0.69
C PHE A 42 -5.72 -3.64 0.14
N ILE A 43 -5.24 -3.37 1.35
CA ILE A 43 -5.73 -2.34 2.26
C ILE A 43 -5.64 -0.94 1.62
N ALA A 44 -4.53 -0.62 0.96
CA ALA A 44 -4.33 0.67 0.30
C ALA A 44 -5.33 0.89 -0.85
N VAL A 45 -5.55 -0.14 -1.67
CA VAL A 45 -6.55 -0.09 -2.75
C VAL A 45 -7.98 -0.03 -2.19
N ALA A 46 -8.28 -0.79 -1.13
CA ALA A 46 -9.58 -0.77 -0.47
C ALA A 46 -9.88 0.60 0.16
N MET A 47 -8.88 1.26 0.75
CA MET A 47 -9.00 2.62 1.31
C MET A 47 -9.23 3.68 0.22
N GLY A 48 -8.61 3.52 -0.96
CA GLY A 48 -8.76 4.42 -2.09
C GLY A 48 -10.04 4.24 -2.91
N GLY A 49 -10.56 3.00 -2.99
CA GLY A 49 -11.75 2.61 -3.73
C GLY A 49 -11.45 1.90 -5.06
N PHE A 50 -12.09 0.76 -5.32
CA PHE A 50 -11.85 -0.10 -6.49
C PHE A 50 -12.14 0.52 -7.88
N GLY A 51 -12.83 1.67 -7.92
CA GLY A 51 -13.24 2.34 -9.16
C GLY A 51 -12.42 3.59 -9.54
N SER A 52 -11.54 4.09 -8.65
CA SER A 52 -10.83 5.36 -8.85
C SER A 52 -9.32 5.19 -8.74
N ILE A 53 -8.62 5.22 -9.88
CA ILE A 53 -7.16 5.22 -9.98
C ILE A 53 -6.51 6.34 -9.15
N PRO A 54 -6.96 7.62 -9.22
CA PRO A 54 -6.35 8.68 -8.42
C PRO A 54 -6.64 8.55 -6.91
N GLY A 55 -7.79 7.98 -6.54
CA GLY A 55 -8.13 7.70 -5.15
C GLY A 55 -7.23 6.63 -4.51
N ALA A 56 -6.95 5.56 -5.25
CA ALA A 56 -6.02 4.51 -4.85
C ALA A 56 -4.57 5.04 -4.69
N LEU A 57 -4.12 5.90 -5.61
CA LEU A 57 -2.80 6.51 -5.53
C LEU A 57 -2.64 7.39 -4.27
N LEU A 58 -3.60 8.27 -4.01
CA LEU A 58 -3.59 9.15 -2.83
C LEU A 58 -3.64 8.34 -1.53
N ALA A 59 -4.51 7.34 -1.44
CA ALA A 59 -4.60 6.48 -0.27
C ALA A 59 -3.30 5.71 0.00
N ALA A 60 -2.71 5.10 -1.04
CA ALA A 60 -1.43 4.39 -0.92
C ALA A 60 -0.28 5.34 -0.49
N LEU A 61 -0.26 6.57 -0.99
CA LEU A 61 0.73 7.58 -0.62
C LEU A 61 0.61 7.98 0.85
N PHE A 62 -0.62 8.22 1.34
CA PHE A 62 -0.86 8.56 2.75
C PHE A 62 -0.48 7.41 3.69
N ILE A 63 -0.86 6.17 3.35
CA ILE A 63 -0.50 4.99 4.14
C ILE A 63 1.01 4.84 4.19
N GLY A 64 1.70 4.93 3.05
CA GLY A 64 3.15 4.82 2.98
C GLY A 64 3.88 5.90 3.78
N LEU A 65 3.37 7.14 3.77
CA LEU A 65 3.92 8.23 4.56
C LEU A 65 3.79 7.94 6.06
N ILE A 66 2.62 7.49 6.51
CA ILE A 66 2.36 7.21 7.92
C ILE A 66 3.12 5.96 8.38
N GLU A 67 3.29 4.97 7.50
CA GLU A 67 4.15 3.81 7.74
C GLU A 67 5.62 4.22 7.91
N ALA A 68 6.12 5.15 7.09
CA ALA A 68 7.48 5.65 7.18
C ALA A 68 7.72 6.46 8.47
N PHE A 69 6.78 7.34 8.83
CA PHE A 69 6.84 8.11 10.09
C PHE A 69 6.65 7.21 11.33
N GLY A 70 5.76 6.22 11.27
CA GLY A 70 5.53 5.26 12.34
C GLY A 70 6.72 4.34 12.59
N GLY A 71 7.40 3.90 11.52
CA GLY A 71 8.62 3.10 11.61
C GLY A 71 9.81 3.84 12.22
N PHE A 72 9.83 5.17 12.18
CA PHE A 72 10.90 5.98 12.78
C PHE A 72 10.72 6.18 14.31
N TYR A 73 9.48 6.19 14.79
CA TYR A 73 9.18 6.56 16.19
C TYR A 73 8.98 5.35 17.12
N ILE A 74 8.50 4.22 16.60
CA ILE A 74 8.06 3.06 17.38
C ILE A 74 8.58 1.80 16.67
N ALA A 75 9.32 0.95 17.38
CA ALA A 75 10.11 -0.17 16.86
C ALA A 75 9.47 -0.98 15.70
N PRO A 76 10.28 -1.56 14.77
CA PRO A 76 9.84 -2.25 13.55
C PRO A 76 8.73 -3.29 13.72
N ILE A 77 8.60 -3.87 14.91
CA ILE A 77 7.61 -4.91 15.23
C ILE A 77 6.17 -4.36 15.40
N PHE A 78 6.02 -3.08 15.75
CA PHE A 78 4.71 -2.42 15.91
C PHE A 78 4.29 -1.62 14.68
N LYS A 79 5.17 -1.48 13.68
CA LYS A 79 4.88 -0.79 12.41
C LYS A 79 3.61 -1.33 11.75
N TYR A 80 3.42 -2.64 11.74
CA TYR A 80 2.24 -3.26 11.15
C TYR A 80 0.95 -2.96 11.92
N VAL A 81 1.00 -2.89 13.26
CA VAL A 81 -0.16 -2.57 14.12
C VAL A 81 -0.60 -1.13 13.92
N VAL A 82 0.33 -0.20 13.75
CA VAL A 82 0.03 1.21 13.47
C VAL A 82 -0.63 1.38 12.10
N VAL A 83 -0.14 0.69 11.07
CA VAL A 83 -0.72 0.72 9.71
C VAL A 83 -2.14 0.12 9.71
N PHE A 84 -2.34 -1.01 10.39
CA PHE A 84 -3.66 -1.63 10.53
C PHE A 84 -4.63 -0.80 11.36
N GLY A 85 -4.17 -0.22 12.46
CA GLY A 85 -4.96 0.65 13.32
C GLY A 85 -5.39 1.92 12.58
N LEU A 86 -4.47 2.53 11.83
CA LEU A 86 -4.79 3.69 10.99
C LEU A 86 -5.77 3.32 9.87
N TYR A 87 -5.60 2.18 9.21
CA TYR A 87 -6.57 1.68 8.24
C TYR A 87 -7.96 1.57 8.84
N LEU A 88 -8.09 0.94 10.01
CA LEU A 88 -9.37 0.82 10.72
C LEU A 88 -9.97 2.17 11.08
N VAL A 89 -9.17 3.13 11.54
CA VAL A 89 -9.63 4.49 11.86
C VAL A 89 -10.11 5.22 10.61
N VAL A 90 -9.37 5.13 9.50
CA VAL A 90 -9.75 5.77 8.24
C VAL A 90 -11.02 5.15 7.65
N ILE A 91 -11.16 3.82 7.69
CA ILE A 91 -12.40 3.15 7.27
C ILE A 91 -13.59 3.55 8.15
N MET A 92 -13.36 3.75 9.46
CA MET A 92 -14.39 4.16 10.41
C MET A 92 -14.87 5.59 10.16
N PHE A 93 -14.00 6.48 9.70
CA PHE A 93 -14.36 7.86 9.33
C PHE A 93 -14.94 7.99 7.91
N LYS A 94 -14.58 7.10 6.97
CA LYS A 94 -15.12 7.11 5.60
C LYS A 94 -15.27 5.67 5.04
N PRO A 95 -16.41 4.99 5.28
CA PRO A 95 -16.61 3.58 4.91
C PRO A 95 -16.70 3.31 3.39
N LYS A 96 -16.71 4.36 2.55
CA LYS A 96 -16.69 4.24 1.09
C LYS A 96 -15.33 4.56 0.45
N GLY A 97 -14.28 4.83 1.23
CA GLY A 97 -12.99 5.29 0.70
C GLY A 97 -12.99 6.78 0.32
N LEU A 98 -11.81 7.33 0.02
CA LEU A 98 -11.62 8.78 -0.21
C LEU A 98 -12.53 9.33 -1.33
N PHE A 99 -12.71 8.53 -2.38
CA PHE A 99 -13.57 8.75 -3.53
C PHE A 99 -14.62 7.65 -3.65
N GLY A 100 -15.41 7.48 -2.57
CA GLY A 100 -16.59 6.61 -2.62
C GLY A 100 -17.38 6.87 -3.89
N TRP A 101 -17.48 5.83 -4.72
CA TRP A 101 -18.28 5.68 -5.93
C TRP A 101 -18.82 6.98 -6.57
#